data_AF-A0A645HA84-F1
#
_entry.id   AF-A0A645HA84-F1
#
_cell.length_a   1.000
_cell.length_b   1.000
_cell.length_c   1.000
_cell.angle_alpha   90.00
_cell.angle_beta   90.00
_cell.angle_gamma   90.00
#
_symmetry.space_group_name_H-M   'P 1'
#
loop_
_entity.id
_entity.type
_entity.pdbx_description
1 polymer ?
#
loop_
_entity_poly.entity_id
_entity_poly.type
_entity_poly.pdbx_seq_one_letter_code
_entity_poly.pdbx_strand_id
1 'polypeptide(L)'
;MPRPFKWRRVCCLPENNRYGPLNAAENDNGFVQMSVDEYEAIRLIDTEGYTQEQCAEHMNVSRSTIQSIYDSARKKLSDSLVYGKVLWIEGGEYRLCDGMSRGCGGGGCHRHRCGRNMLSEQEENSQQSISETEKTNEDRNTDE
;
A
#
# COMPACT_ATOMS: atom_id res chain seq x y z
N MET A 1 8.08 -13.12 25.71
CA MET A 1 6.80 -13.39 25.02
C MET A 1 6.67 -12.44 23.83
N PRO A 2 6.30 -12.92 22.63
CA PRO A 2 6.01 -12.04 21.50
C PRO A 2 4.80 -11.17 21.83
N ARG A 3 4.92 -9.85 21.63
CA ARG A 3 3.84 -8.90 21.92
C ARG A 3 2.68 -9.18 20.94
N PRO A 4 1.42 -9.28 21.40
CA PRO A 4 0.27 -9.51 20.53
C PRO A 4 0.22 -8.49 19.39
N PHE A 5 0.04 -8.98 18.17
CA PHE A 5 -0.04 -8.19 16.95
C PHE A 5 -1.21 -7.22 16.98
N LYS A 6 -0.97 -5.94 16.67
CA LYS A 6 -2.01 -4.91 16.58
C LYS A 6 -2.09 -4.40 15.16
N TRP A 7 -3.12 -4.85 14.44
CA TRP A 7 -3.44 -4.43 13.09
C TRP A 7 -3.65 -2.91 13.02
N ARG A 8 -2.97 -2.24 12.09
CA ARG A 8 -3.06 -0.78 11.89
C ARG A 8 -4.17 -0.46 10.89
N ARG A 9 -4.88 0.66 11.04
CA ARG A 9 -5.93 1.05 10.09
C ARG A 9 -5.36 1.93 8.97
N VAL A 10 -5.71 1.60 7.72
CA VAL A 10 -5.39 2.38 6.51
C VAL A 10 -6.69 2.69 5.76
N CYS A 11 -6.88 3.91 5.26
CA CYS A 11 -8.10 4.27 4.55
C CYS A 11 -8.17 3.82 3.10
N CYS A 12 -7.07 3.91 2.35
CA CYS A 12 -7.00 3.54 0.94
C CYS A 12 -5.58 3.13 0.54
N LEU A 13 -5.48 2.26 -0.46
CA LEU A 13 -4.21 1.99 -1.10
C LEU A 13 -3.87 3.12 -2.08
N PRO A 14 -2.57 3.40 -2.31
CA PRO A 14 -2.18 4.35 -3.35
C PRO A 14 -2.58 3.82 -4.72
N GLU A 15 -3.05 4.70 -5.62
CA GLU A 15 -3.36 4.33 -7.02
C GLU A 15 -2.11 3.91 -7.78
N ASN A 16 -0.98 4.57 -7.50
CA ASN A 16 0.34 4.21 -8.00
C ASN A 16 1.23 3.77 -6.84
N ASN A 17 1.74 2.55 -6.90
CA ASN A 17 2.63 1.99 -5.88
C ASN A 17 4.12 2.23 -6.18
N ARG A 18 4.48 2.87 -7.30
CA ARG A 18 5.87 3.09 -7.72
C ARG A 18 6.11 4.54 -8.12
N TYR A 19 7.15 5.14 -7.56
CA TYR A 19 7.59 6.51 -7.88
C TYR A 19 9.09 6.52 -8.14
N GLY A 20 9.58 7.35 -9.06
CA GLY A 20 11.00 7.42 -9.35
C GLY A 20 11.35 8.51 -10.35
N PRO A 21 12.64 8.80 -10.53
CA PRO A 21 13.12 9.74 -11.53
C PRO A 21 12.81 9.25 -12.95
N LEU A 22 12.15 10.09 -13.75
CA LEU A 22 11.81 9.78 -15.16
C LEU A 22 13.05 9.67 -16.07
N ASN A 23 14.16 10.28 -15.66
CA ASN A 23 15.38 10.40 -16.47
C ASN A 23 16.49 9.44 -16.03
N ALA A 24 16.22 8.52 -15.09
CA ALA A 24 17.22 7.56 -14.65
C ALA A 24 17.33 6.40 -15.64
N ALA A 25 18.55 6.08 -16.07
CA ALA A 25 18.82 4.80 -16.72
C ALA A 25 18.45 3.69 -15.73
N GLU A 26 17.68 2.71 -16.20
CA GLU A 26 16.77 1.87 -15.41
C GLU A 26 17.35 1.06 -14.22
N ASN A 27 18.66 1.10 -13.95
CA ASN A 27 19.30 0.07 -13.12
C ASN A 27 20.30 0.52 -12.05
N ASP A 28 20.66 1.80 -11.91
CA ASP A 28 21.84 2.13 -11.08
C ASP A 28 21.55 2.70 -9.67
N ASN A 29 20.36 3.28 -9.43
CA ASN A 29 20.15 4.03 -8.20
C ASN A 29 19.59 3.19 -7.03
N GLY A 30 19.12 1.96 -7.27
CA GLY A 30 18.49 1.10 -6.26
C GLY A 30 17.06 1.50 -5.91
N PHE A 31 16.40 0.71 -5.06
CA PHE A 31 15.01 0.96 -4.62
C PHE A 31 14.89 1.18 -3.11
N VAL A 32 13.88 1.95 -2.71
CA VAL A 32 13.47 2.16 -1.32
C VAL A 32 12.07 1.61 -1.15
N GLN A 33 11.91 0.63 -0.25
CA GLN A 33 10.61 0.07 0.07
C GLN A 33 9.95 0.83 1.22
N MET A 34 8.79 1.42 0.95
CA MET A 34 7.92 2.07 1.93
C MET A 34 6.69 1.18 2.15
N SER A 35 6.27 1.01 3.39
CA SER A 35 5.07 0.24 3.69
C SER A 35 3.81 1.09 3.57
N VAL A 36 2.65 0.44 3.42
CA VAL A 36 1.38 1.15 3.24
C VAL A 36 1.00 2.00 4.46
N ASP A 37 1.38 1.57 5.68
CA ASP A 37 1.17 2.34 6.91
C ASP A 37 2.07 3.58 7.00
N GLU A 38 3.29 3.52 6.47
CA GLU A 38 4.19 4.67 6.32
C GLU A 38 3.62 5.70 5.34
N TYR A 39 3.11 5.23 4.20
CA TYR A 39 2.44 6.08 3.22
C TYR A 39 1.19 6.75 3.81
N GLU A 40 0.34 6.00 4.51
CA GLU A 40 -0.88 6.54 5.12
C GLU A 40 -0.54 7.60 6.19
N ALA A 41 0.53 7.41 6.96
CA ALA A 41 0.99 8.41 7.93
C ALA A 41 1.41 9.72 7.26
N ILE A 42 2.17 9.65 6.15
CA ILE A 42 2.52 10.83 5.35
C ILE A 42 1.25 11.50 4.80
N ARG A 43 0.31 10.72 4.25
CA ARG A 43 -0.94 11.26 3.72
C ARG A 43 -1.73 12.01 4.80
N LEU A 44 -1.95 11.39 5.96
CA LEU A 44 -2.74 11.99 7.03
C LEU A 44 -2.07 13.23 7.62
N ILE A 45 -0.76 13.19 7.86
CA ILE A 45 -0.06 14.29 8.52
C ILE A 45 0.25 15.42 7.53
N ASP A 46 0.91 15.11 6.41
CA ASP A 46 1.46 16.11 5.51
C ASP A 46 0.43 16.60 4.47
N THR A 47 -0.53 15.75 4.06
CA THR A 47 -1.56 16.14 3.06
C THR A 47 -2.85 16.61 3.72
N GLU A 48 -3.37 15.84 4.69
CA GLU A 48 -4.63 16.18 5.38
C GLU A 48 -4.43 17.12 6.59
N GLY A 49 -3.18 17.37 6.99
CA GLY A 49 -2.85 18.30 8.07
C GLY A 49 -3.13 17.77 9.49
N TYR A 50 -3.22 16.45 9.67
CA TYR A 50 -3.51 15.85 10.97
C TYR A 50 -2.33 16.03 11.93
N THR A 51 -2.63 16.24 13.21
CA THR A 51 -1.62 16.12 14.26
C THR A 51 -1.20 14.65 14.44
N GLN A 52 -0.02 14.40 15.02
CA GLN A 52 0.42 13.03 15.32
C GLN A 52 -0.57 12.29 16.25
N GLU A 53 -1.24 13.03 17.14
CA GLU A 53 -2.29 12.47 18.01
C GLU A 53 -3.51 12.06 17.19
N GLN A 54 -4.01 12.92 16.30
CA GLN A 54 -5.14 12.60 15.43
C GLN A 54 -4.84 11.44 14.48
N CYS A 55 -3.63 11.40 13.93
CA CYS A 55 -3.17 10.28 13.11
C CYS A 55 -3.12 8.97 13.91
N ALA A 56 -2.69 9.02 15.18
CA ALA A 56 -2.62 7.84 16.05
C ALA A 56 -4.01 7.29 16.38
N GLU A 57 -4.95 8.19 16.69
CA GLU A 57 -6.36 7.84 16.89
C GLU A 57 -6.96 7.23 15.62
N HIS A 58 -6.72 7.86 14.48
CA HIS A 58 -7.25 7.42 13.18
C HIS A 58 -6.73 6.04 12.77
N MET A 59 -5.43 5.79 12.94
CA MET A 59 -4.79 4.50 12.63
C MET A 59 -4.94 3.44 13.74
N ASN A 60 -5.55 3.80 14.88
CA ASN A 60 -5.73 2.97 16.09
C ASN A 60 -4.42 2.41 16.68
N VAL A 61 -3.37 3.24 16.71
CA VAL A 61 -2.05 2.91 17.27
C VAL A 61 -1.64 3.89 18.36
N SER A 62 -0.55 3.62 19.08
CA SER A 62 -0.04 4.59 20.07
C SER A 62 0.61 5.79 19.37
N ARG A 63 0.60 6.96 20.02
CA ARG A 63 1.32 8.17 19.56
C ARG A 63 2.79 7.89 19.23
N SER A 64 3.47 7.12 20.09
CA SER A 64 4.86 6.69 19.85
C SER A 64 5.03 5.83 18.61
N THR A 65 4.03 5.00 18.27
CA THR A 65 4.07 4.17 17.07
C THR A 65 3.94 5.05 15.82
N ILE A 66 3.02 6.04 15.81
CA ILE A 66 2.93 7.01 14.72
C ILE A 66 4.23 7.79 14.56
N GLN A 67 4.83 8.22 15.66
CA GLN A 67 6.08 8.95 15.59
C GLN A 67 7.18 8.13 14.89
N SER A 68 7.34 6.85 15.27
CA SER A 68 8.30 5.96 14.61
C SER A 68 7.96 5.68 13.15
N ILE A 69 6.68 5.45 12.83
CA ILE A 69 6.22 5.23 11.45
C ILE A 69 6.51 6.47 10.60
N TYR A 70 6.12 7.65 11.08
CA TYR A 70 6.30 8.92 10.38
C TYR A 70 7.78 9.27 10.17
N ASP A 71 8.63 9.05 11.19
CA ASP A 71 10.07 9.27 11.07
C ASP A 71 10.72 8.32 10.05
N SER A 72 10.32 7.05 10.05
CA SER A 72 10.76 6.07 9.04
C SER A 72 10.31 6.47 7.63
N ALA A 73 9.04 6.85 7.49
CA ALA A 73 8.44 7.26 6.23
C ALA A 73 9.16 8.48 5.62
N ARG A 74 9.41 9.52 6.43
CA ARG A 74 10.16 10.71 6.00
C ARG A 74 11.58 10.39 5.57
N LYS A 75 12.28 9.51 6.29
CA LYS A 75 13.64 9.09 5.92
C LYS A 75 13.65 8.40 4.55
N LYS A 76 12.74 7.46 4.33
CA LYS A 76 12.60 6.74 3.05
C LYS A 76 12.23 7.66 1.90
N LEU A 77 11.31 8.59 2.14
CA LEU A 77 10.93 9.61 1.16
C LEU A 77 12.12 10.51 0.81
N SER A 78 12.86 10.99 1.82
CA SER A 78 14.09 11.76 1.61
C SER A 78 15.14 10.96 0.83
N ASP A 79 15.35 9.69 1.16
CA ASP A 79 16.32 8.84 0.46
C ASP A 79 15.95 8.66 -1.02
N SER A 80 14.66 8.50 -1.34
CA SER A 80 14.19 8.44 -2.72
C SER A 80 14.44 9.74 -3.47
N LEU A 81 14.10 10.89 -2.87
CA LEU A 81 14.23 12.19 -3.52
C LEU A 81 15.69 12.65 -3.67
N VAL A 82 16.52 12.44 -2.65
CA VAL A 82 17.92 12.90 -2.62
C VAL A 82 18.83 12.04 -3.49
N TYR A 83 18.67 10.71 -3.43
CA TYR A 83 19.53 9.79 -4.18
C TYR A 83 18.92 9.34 -5.51
N GLY A 84 17.73 9.83 -5.86
CA GLY A 84 17.02 9.41 -7.07
C GLY A 84 16.67 7.92 -7.05
N LYS A 85 16.42 7.34 -5.87
CA LYS A 85 16.02 5.94 -5.74
C LYS A 85 14.56 5.76 -6.13
N VAL A 86 14.24 4.64 -6.75
CA VAL A 86 12.84 4.26 -7.00
C VAL A 86 12.17 3.95 -5.66
N LEU A 87 11.10 4.67 -5.35
CA LEU A 87 10.26 4.40 -4.19
C LEU A 87 9.18 3.39 -4.57
N TRP A 88 9.10 2.30 -3.82
CA TRP A 88 8.07 1.27 -4.00
C TRP A 88 7.25 1.15 -2.72
N ILE A 89 5.95 1.38 -2.84
CA ILE A 89 4.99 1.32 -1.74
C ILE A 89 4.35 -0.07 -1.73
N GLU A 90 4.85 -0.98 -0.90
CA GLU A 90 4.33 -2.33 -0.75
C GLU A 90 4.50 -2.88 0.66
N GLY A 91 3.59 -3.78 1.03
CA GLY A 91 3.62 -4.49 2.31
C GLY A 91 3.13 -3.66 3.50
N GLY A 92 3.51 -4.13 4.69
CA GLY A 92 2.99 -3.61 5.96
C GLY A 92 1.82 -4.42 6.51
N GLU A 93 1.62 -4.35 7.82
CA GLU A 93 0.53 -5.03 8.53
C GLU A 93 -0.62 -4.05 8.77
N TYR A 94 -1.55 -3.97 7.83
CA TYR A 94 -2.70 -3.07 7.93
C TYR A 94 -4.03 -3.79 7.67
N ARG A 95 -5.10 -3.19 8.19
CA ARG A 95 -6.48 -3.47 7.84
C ARG A 95 -7.06 -2.23 7.17
N LEU A 96 -7.73 -2.45 6.04
CA LEU A 96 -8.49 -1.40 5.39
C LEU A 96 -9.64 -0.96 6.29
N CYS A 97 -9.86 0.35 6.42
CA CYS A 97 -11.01 0.90 7.14
C CYS A 97 -12.30 0.34 6.53
N ASP A 98 -13.28 -0.06 7.35
CA ASP A 98 -14.62 -0.49 6.94
C ASP A 98 -15.57 0.68 6.65
N GLY A 99 -15.12 1.92 6.83
CA GLY A 99 -15.90 3.15 6.58
C GLY A 99 -16.92 3.46 7.67
N MET A 100 -17.04 2.61 8.70
CA MET A 100 -18.04 2.73 9.76
C MET A 100 -17.46 3.19 11.09
N SER A 101 -16.14 3.13 11.26
CA SER A 101 -15.49 3.46 12.52
C SER A 101 -15.24 4.96 12.69
N ARG A 102 -15.37 5.46 13.93
CA ARG A 102 -15.17 6.87 14.33
C ARG A 102 -13.82 7.37 13.77
N GLY A 103 -13.85 8.34 12.86
CA GLY A 103 -12.70 8.85 12.11
C GLY A 103 -12.78 8.63 10.59
N CYS A 104 -13.49 7.59 10.12
CA CYS A 104 -13.91 7.43 8.73
C CYS A 104 -15.30 8.06 8.57
N GLY A 105 -15.40 9.21 7.89
CA GLY A 105 -16.65 9.97 7.69
C GLY A 105 -16.51 11.49 7.87
N GLY A 106 -15.42 11.95 8.48
CA GLY A 106 -14.96 13.34 8.40
C GLY A 106 -14.08 13.52 7.16
N GLY A 107 -13.99 14.75 6.64
CA GLY A 107 -13.46 15.10 5.30
C GLY A 107 -12.06 14.61 4.90
N GLY A 108 -11.29 13.93 5.76
CA GLY A 108 -9.99 13.33 5.45
C GLY A 108 -10.01 11.83 5.10
N CYS A 109 -11.16 11.16 5.21
CA CYS A 109 -11.31 9.78 4.76
C CYS A 109 -11.68 9.74 3.27
N HIS A 110 -10.72 9.38 2.42
CA HIS A 110 -10.90 9.31 0.96
C HIS A 110 -11.95 8.28 0.49
N ARG A 111 -12.62 7.50 1.34
CA ARG A 111 -13.67 6.56 0.88
C ARG A 111 -14.88 7.19 0.22
N HIS A 112 -15.09 8.50 0.37
CA HIS A 112 -16.12 9.23 -0.39
C HIS A 112 -15.63 9.74 -1.77
N ARG A 113 -14.33 9.61 -2.09
CA ARG A 113 -13.72 9.98 -3.39
C ARG A 113 -13.02 8.83 -4.12
N CYS A 114 -12.57 7.82 -3.39
CA CYS A 114 -12.00 6.61 -3.96
C CYS A 114 -13.18 5.74 -4.40
N GLY A 115 -13.60 5.94 -5.66
CA GLY A 115 -14.50 5.04 -6.34
C GLY A 115 -14.05 3.60 -6.13
N ARG A 116 -15.03 2.72 -5.96
CA ARG A 116 -14.88 1.27 -5.92
C ARG A 116 -13.87 0.79 -6.97
N ASN A 117 -12.65 0.47 -6.59
CA ASN A 117 -11.79 -0.46 -7.32
C ASN A 117 -10.58 -0.81 -6.45
N MET A 118 -10.01 -2.00 -6.64
CA MET A 118 -8.94 -2.66 -5.86
C MET A 118 -9.40 -3.74 -4.86
N LEU A 119 -10.43 -4.53 -5.19
CA LEU A 119 -10.62 -5.87 -4.62
C LEU A 119 -10.92 -6.89 -5.74
N SER A 120 -10.24 -6.83 -6.88
CA SER A 120 -10.51 -7.79 -7.97
C SER A 120 -9.33 -8.20 -8.86
N GLU A 121 -8.09 -7.76 -8.63
CA GLU A 121 -6.97 -8.16 -9.51
C GLU A 121 -6.26 -9.47 -9.10
N GLN A 122 -6.59 -10.05 -7.94
CA GLN A 122 -6.03 -11.35 -7.53
C GLN A 122 -6.89 -12.55 -7.95
N GLU A 123 -8.17 -12.35 -8.31
CA GLU A 123 -9.05 -13.45 -8.71
C GLU A 123 -8.99 -13.77 -10.22
N GLU A 124 -8.70 -12.79 -11.09
CA GLU A 124 -8.67 -13.03 -12.54
C GLU A 124 -7.42 -13.81 -13.00
N ASN A 125 -6.26 -13.57 -12.38
CA ASN A 125 -5.02 -14.26 -12.77
C ASN A 125 -4.99 -15.75 -12.35
N SER A 126 -5.88 -16.13 -11.42
CA SER A 126 -6.07 -17.52 -11.00
C SER A 126 -6.99 -18.30 -11.96
N GLN A 127 -7.83 -17.61 -12.75
CA GLN A 127 -8.74 -18.26 -13.71
C GLN A 127 -8.11 -18.43 -15.10
N GLN A 128 -7.21 -17.53 -15.51
CA GLN A 128 -6.50 -17.65 -16.79
C GLN A 128 -5.54 -18.85 -16.84
N SER A 129 -4.84 -19.14 -15.74
CA SER A 129 -3.89 -20.27 -15.67
C SER A 129 -4.56 -21.67 -15.69
N ILE A 130 -5.84 -21.77 -15.32
CA ILE A 130 -6.60 -23.04 -15.37
C ILE A 130 -7.12 -23.30 -16.80
N SER A 131 -7.43 -22.25 -17.57
CA SER A 131 -7.97 -22.38 -18.93
C SER A 131 -6.94 -22.71 -20.02
N GLU A 132 -5.66 -22.44 -19.78
CA GLU A 132 -4.59 -22.75 -20.74
C GLU A 132 -4.05 -24.18 -20.59
N THR A 133 -4.19 -24.80 -19.41
CA THR A 133 -3.72 -26.17 -19.17
C THR A 133 -4.68 -27.25 -19.69
N GLU A 134 -5.95 -26.94 -19.91
CA GLU A 134 -6.92 -27.89 -20.50
C GLU A 134 -6.84 -27.96 -22.03
N LYS A 135 -6.32 -26.93 -22.72
CA LYS A 135 -6.28 -26.89 -24.20
C LYS A 135 -5.09 -27.61 -24.85
N THR A 136 -4.09 -28.06 -24.10
CA THR A 136 -2.93 -28.77 -24.66
C THR A 136 -3.04 -30.31 -24.60
N ASN A 137 -4.10 -30.85 -23.99
CA ASN A 137 -4.24 -32.31 -23.80
C ASN A 137 -5.23 -33.01 -24.75
N GLU A 138 -5.92 -32.29 -25.65
CA GLU A 138 -6.83 -32.91 -26.63
C GLU A 138 -6.20 -33.15 -28.02
N ASP A 139 -5.05 -32.54 -28.36
CA ASP A 139 -4.43 -32.69 -29.68
C ASP A 139 -3.37 -33.84 -29.80
N ARG A 140 -3.44 -34.87 -28.95
CA ARG A 140 -2.52 -36.03 -29.01
C ARG A 140 -3.15 -37.40 -29.23
N ASN A 141 -4.43 -37.50 -29.57
CA ASN A 141 -5.08 -38.79 -29.86
C ASN A 141 -5.97 -38.74 -31.11
N THR A 142 -5.35 -38.56 -32.27
CA THR A 142 -5.83 -39.08 -33.56
C THR A 142 -4.61 -39.13 -34.48
N ASP A 143 -4.07 -40.32 -34.68
CA ASP A 143 -3.83 -40.91 -36.00
C ASP A 143 -3.17 -42.29 -35.82
N GLU A 144 -3.65 -43.23 -36.62
CA GLU A 144 -3.37 -44.67 -36.67
C GLU A 144 -1.89 -45.04 -36.91
#